data_AF-A0A1I2MZ05-F1
#
_entry.id   AF-A0A1I2MZ05-F1
#
_cell.length_a   1.000
_cell.length_b   1.000
_cell.length_c   1.000
_cell.angle_alpha   90.00
_cell.angle_beta   90.00
_cell.angle_gamma   90.00
#
_symmetry.space_group_name_H-M   'P 1'
#
loop_
_entity.id
_entity.type
_entity.pdbx_description
1 polymer ?
#
loop_
_entity_poly.entity_id
_entity_poly.type
_entity_poly.pdbx_seq_one_letter_code
_entity_poly.pdbx_strand_id
1 'polypeptide(L)'
;MTTSPIDRAADQFVTALAQWRVERGMTKKQLAARMGFDPSYVSHVEGRRHKPTEDFARRAEAVLGAGGAIWQRFQEYDELRHARATGLHRDPPVPVQWLPPGTGLIVEREVAELAYTDGAYRCRVQRWLYNAGVEPVTRYLAKISVDRYPHDPAGSNRHHRENPLTFDEMDVHAFAGEGDAAETMIWRVKLDRDASKEIWLMFANGRGQFPLYPGERTVIEYAYTVGEEKWGQWFQRAVRLPTRSLTVRLNFPESFEPQVWGVEASLAAEVPVRTPLERRTEGGRAIFEWSTDAPLLNARYRLEWRYRGADAPVYEETGPPEPALPRASHRMRGIGIIQRGSDLLRQRARHFQLPREGAAARNAVTRLLTSLGRLEDLHEFSKGVGLAAPQIGVPVAAAVVRPPERDVDPVVLLNPRVVGESVECDEQYEGCLSFFDYRGLVPRPLRIDVEHARFDGTRVVTSFERALARLISHEIDHLEGRLYVDRMEADAKLIPVAQYQQTGRPWDY
;
A
#
# COMPACT_ATOMS: atom_id res chain seq x y z
N MET A 1 51.12 9.47 -21.33
CA MET A 1 49.88 9.04 -20.66
C MET A 1 49.08 8.23 -21.67
N THR A 2 48.96 6.93 -21.48
CA THR A 2 48.24 6.04 -22.41
C THR A 2 46.73 6.19 -22.21
N THR A 3 46.02 6.74 -23.20
CA THR A 3 44.55 6.83 -23.23
C THR A 3 43.93 5.44 -23.09
N SER A 4 42.92 5.30 -22.22
CA SER A 4 42.23 4.03 -21.99
C SER A 4 41.67 3.47 -23.31
N PRO A 5 41.63 2.14 -23.53
CA PRO A 5 40.97 1.55 -24.70
C PRO A 5 39.54 2.07 -24.92
N ILE A 6 38.79 2.32 -23.84
CA ILE A 6 37.43 2.88 -23.89
C ILE A 6 37.44 4.33 -24.38
N ASP A 7 38.40 5.14 -23.91
CA ASP A 7 38.51 6.53 -24.35
C ASP A 7 38.89 6.62 -25.83
N ARG A 8 39.78 5.74 -26.30
CA ARG A 8 40.11 5.64 -27.72
C ARG A 8 38.89 5.24 -28.57
N ALA A 9 38.09 4.28 -28.11
CA ALA A 9 36.88 3.86 -28.81
C ALA A 9 35.81 4.97 -28.83
N ALA A 10 35.67 5.72 -27.72
CA ALA A 10 34.79 6.89 -27.67
C ALA A 10 35.24 8.01 -28.61
N ASP A 11 36.56 8.27 -28.70
CA ASP A 11 37.13 9.24 -29.64
C ASP A 11 36.89 8.81 -31.09
N GLN A 12 37.00 7.51 -31.39
CA GLN A 12 36.70 6.96 -32.71
C GLN A 12 35.22 7.09 -33.09
N PHE A 13 34.30 6.85 -32.15
CA PHE A 13 32.88 7.10 -32.37
C PHE A 13 32.59 8.58 -32.68
N VAL A 14 33.12 9.48 -31.85
CA VAL A 14 32.93 10.94 -32.03
C VAL A 14 33.49 11.41 -33.37
N THR A 15 34.66 10.90 -33.75
CA THR A 15 35.29 11.22 -35.04
C THR A 15 34.42 10.77 -36.21
N ALA A 16 33.92 9.53 -36.18
CA ALA A 16 33.05 9.00 -37.23
C ALA A 16 31.75 9.81 -37.34
N LEU A 17 31.10 10.11 -36.21
CA LEU A 17 29.91 10.95 -36.17
C LEU A 17 30.13 12.33 -36.79
N ALA A 18 31.22 13.02 -36.37
CA ALA A 18 31.53 14.35 -36.85
C ALA A 18 31.85 14.36 -38.35
N GLN A 19 32.59 13.36 -38.83
CA GLN A 19 32.93 13.20 -40.24
C GLN A 19 31.67 13.04 -41.10
N TRP A 20 30.82 12.05 -40.80
CA TRP A 20 29.60 11.79 -41.56
C TRP A 20 28.63 12.97 -41.51
N ARG A 21 28.54 13.67 -40.37
CA ARG A 21 27.73 14.88 -40.25
C ARG A 21 28.22 15.99 -41.20
N VAL A 22 29.54 16.19 -41.29
CA VAL A 22 30.14 17.19 -42.18
C VAL A 22 29.99 16.79 -43.65
N GLU A 23 30.20 15.51 -43.99
CA GLU A 23 30.01 14.99 -45.36
C GLU A 23 28.57 15.14 -45.87
N ARG A 24 27.58 15.04 -44.98
CA ARG A 24 26.17 15.29 -45.31
C ARG A 24 25.77 16.76 -45.23
N GLY A 25 26.73 17.67 -45.03
CA GLY A 25 26.49 19.11 -44.95
C GLY A 25 25.58 19.54 -43.79
N MET A 26 25.50 18.74 -42.72
CA MET A 26 24.59 19.01 -41.61
C MET A 26 25.30 19.78 -40.47
N THR A 27 24.65 20.83 -39.97
CA THR A 27 25.03 21.43 -38.69
C THR A 27 24.66 20.50 -37.53
N LYS A 28 25.31 20.65 -36.36
CA LYS A 28 24.94 19.90 -35.14
C LYS A 28 23.46 20.06 -34.78
N LYS A 29 22.95 21.29 -34.93
CA LYS A 29 21.54 21.65 -34.72
C LYS A 29 20.59 20.91 -35.68
N GLN A 30 20.94 20.83 -36.96
CA GLN A 30 20.12 20.11 -37.96
C GLN A 30 20.14 18.59 -37.73
N LEU A 31 21.30 18.03 -37.39
CA LEU A 31 21.40 16.61 -37.07
C LEU A 31 20.56 16.28 -35.83
N ALA A 32 20.68 17.07 -34.76
CA ALA A 32 19.89 16.90 -33.55
C ALA A 32 18.39 16.96 -33.84
N ALA A 33 17.94 17.97 -34.60
CA ALA A 33 16.53 18.11 -34.97
C ALA A 33 15.99 16.91 -35.75
N ARG A 34 16.78 16.35 -36.69
CA ARG A 34 16.38 15.16 -37.47
C ARG A 34 16.39 13.87 -36.65
N MET A 35 17.24 13.78 -35.64
CA MET A 35 17.29 12.63 -34.73
C MET A 35 16.27 12.75 -33.58
N GLY A 36 15.67 13.92 -33.37
CA GLY A 36 14.76 14.20 -32.25
C GLY A 36 15.49 14.52 -30.94
N PHE A 37 16.71 15.02 -30.98
CA PHE A 37 17.49 15.47 -29.82
C PHE A 37 17.60 17.00 -29.76
N ASP A 38 17.90 17.52 -28.56
CA ASP A 38 18.27 18.93 -28.39
C ASP A 38 19.57 19.26 -29.17
N PRO A 39 19.68 20.43 -29.82
CA PRO A 39 20.90 20.87 -30.52
C PRO A 39 22.19 20.77 -29.71
N SER A 40 22.11 20.94 -28.38
CA SER A 40 23.25 20.82 -27.47
C SER A 40 23.72 19.37 -27.32
N TYR A 41 22.84 18.37 -27.47
CA TYR A 41 23.16 16.97 -27.25
C TYR A 41 24.20 16.44 -28.25
N VAL A 42 24.04 16.74 -29.55
CA VAL A 42 25.06 16.42 -30.57
C VAL A 42 26.38 17.13 -30.26
N SER A 43 26.32 18.37 -29.77
CA SER A 43 27.53 19.11 -29.38
C SER A 43 28.22 18.54 -28.15
N HIS A 44 27.47 18.00 -27.19
CA HIS A 44 28.01 17.37 -25.99
C HIS A 44 28.59 15.99 -26.27
N VAL A 45 27.96 15.20 -27.15
CA VAL A 45 28.53 13.92 -27.61
C VAL A 45 29.82 14.18 -28.37
N GLU A 46 29.82 15.09 -29.35
CA GLU A 46 31.06 15.44 -30.08
C GLU A 46 32.11 16.13 -29.21
N GLY A 47 31.67 16.83 -28.16
CA GLY A 47 32.55 17.50 -27.19
C GLY A 47 33.00 16.60 -26.04
N ARG A 48 32.72 15.29 -26.09
CA ARG A 48 33.05 14.29 -25.05
C ARG A 48 32.46 14.59 -23.66
N ARG A 49 31.48 15.49 -23.59
CA ARG A 49 30.73 15.80 -22.35
C ARG A 49 29.64 14.76 -22.09
N HIS A 50 29.12 14.14 -23.14
CA HIS A 50 28.21 13.00 -23.05
C HIS A 50 28.80 11.78 -23.76
N LYS A 51 28.53 10.62 -23.18
CA LYS A 51 28.84 9.33 -23.80
C LYS A 51 27.77 9.01 -24.83
N PRO A 52 28.13 8.46 -26.00
CA PRO A 52 27.12 8.07 -26.97
C PRO A 52 26.27 6.93 -26.42
N THR A 53 24.97 7.00 -26.70
CA THR A 53 23.97 5.98 -26.35
C THR A 53 23.57 5.20 -27.59
N GLU A 54 23.03 4.00 -27.42
CA GLU A 54 22.57 3.16 -28.54
C GLU A 54 21.55 3.87 -29.44
N ASP A 55 20.52 4.47 -28.84
CA ASP A 55 19.46 5.18 -29.58
C ASP A 55 20.03 6.34 -30.40
N PHE A 56 20.91 7.14 -29.80
CA PHE A 56 21.65 8.20 -30.50
C PHE A 56 22.47 7.64 -31.67
N ALA A 57 23.23 6.56 -31.46
CA ALA A 57 24.05 5.95 -32.50
C ALA A 57 23.21 5.41 -33.67
N ARG A 58 22.11 4.70 -33.38
CA ARG A 58 21.20 4.16 -34.41
C ARG A 58 20.50 5.26 -35.20
N ARG A 59 20.06 6.32 -34.52
CA ARG A 59 19.41 7.46 -35.18
C ARG A 59 20.40 8.28 -36.01
N ALA A 60 21.63 8.47 -35.51
CA ALA A 60 22.69 9.12 -36.28
C ALA A 60 23.03 8.31 -37.53
N GLU A 61 23.16 6.99 -37.41
CA GLU A 61 23.38 6.06 -38.53
C GLU A 61 22.27 6.17 -39.58
N ALA A 62 21.01 6.13 -39.16
CA ALA A 62 19.86 6.24 -40.05
C ALA A 62 19.75 7.62 -40.74
N VAL A 63 19.94 8.70 -39.99
CA VAL A 63 19.81 10.08 -40.50
C VAL A 63 20.97 10.46 -41.42
N LEU A 64 22.18 9.98 -41.13
CA LEU A 64 23.38 10.28 -41.92
C LEU A 64 23.60 9.29 -43.07
N GLY A 65 22.96 8.11 -43.03
CA GLY A 65 23.14 7.05 -44.01
C GLY A 65 24.61 6.63 -44.10
N ALA A 66 25.18 6.24 -42.95
CA ALA A 66 26.62 6.00 -42.77
C ALA A 66 27.06 4.55 -43.08
N GLY A 67 26.16 3.72 -43.63
CA GLY A 67 26.48 2.36 -44.10
C GLY A 67 26.97 1.41 -43.00
N GLY A 68 26.64 1.68 -41.74
CA GLY A 68 27.05 0.92 -40.56
C GLY A 68 28.29 1.47 -39.85
N ALA A 69 28.94 2.51 -40.39
CA ALA A 69 30.20 3.01 -39.86
C ALA A 69 30.06 3.67 -38.47
N ILE A 70 28.93 4.33 -38.17
CA ILE A 70 28.68 4.94 -36.86
C ILE A 70 28.27 3.84 -35.88
N TRP A 71 27.43 2.91 -36.35
CA TRP A 71 26.96 1.79 -35.55
C TRP A 71 28.10 0.88 -35.08
N GLN A 72 29.02 0.50 -35.98
CA GLN A 72 30.16 -0.34 -35.64
C GLN A 72 31.06 0.30 -34.56
N ARG A 73 31.31 1.62 -34.64
CA ARG A 73 32.09 2.34 -33.63
C ARG A 73 31.39 2.41 -32.29
N PHE A 74 30.05 2.49 -32.30
CA PHE A 74 29.28 2.41 -31.08
C PHE A 74 29.39 1.02 -30.45
N GLN A 75 29.29 -0.05 -31.24
CA GLN A 75 29.43 -1.43 -30.75
C GLN A 75 30.81 -1.69 -30.14
N GLU A 76 31.89 -1.27 -30.80
CA GLU A 76 33.27 -1.37 -30.27
C GLU A 76 33.44 -0.60 -28.95
N TYR A 77 32.88 0.60 -28.87
CA TYR A 77 32.86 1.40 -27.63
C TYR A 77 32.05 0.72 -26.52
N ASP A 78 30.89 0.17 -26.87
CA ASP A 78 29.95 -0.42 -25.93
C ASP A 78 30.46 -1.76 -25.38
N GLU A 79 31.08 -2.60 -26.21
CA GLU A 79 31.77 -3.83 -25.80
C GLU A 79 32.87 -3.55 -24.77
N LEU A 80 33.72 -2.54 -25.03
CA LEU A 80 34.78 -2.14 -24.12
C LEU A 80 34.24 -1.50 -22.83
N ARG A 81 33.14 -0.74 -22.92
CA ARG A 81 32.42 -0.19 -21.76
C ARG A 81 31.90 -1.30 -20.86
N HIS A 82 31.30 -2.34 -21.44
CA HIS A 82 30.72 -3.48 -20.69
C HIS A 82 31.78 -4.44 -20.16
N ALA A 83 32.91 -4.62 -20.86
CA ALA A 83 34.04 -5.42 -20.38
C ALA A 83 34.70 -4.86 -19.11
N ARG A 84 34.53 -3.56 -18.80
CA ARG A 84 35.03 -2.93 -17.56
C ARG A 84 34.00 -2.93 -16.42
N ALA A 85 32.71 -3.10 -16.72
CA ALA A 85 31.64 -3.13 -15.71
C ALA A 85 31.65 -4.42 -14.86
N THR A 86 32.44 -5.44 -15.24
CA THR A 86 32.62 -6.69 -14.49
C THR A 86 33.73 -6.63 -13.43
N GLY A 87 34.42 -5.51 -13.25
CA GLY A 87 35.50 -5.38 -12.26
C GLY A 87 35.46 -4.07 -11.48
N LEU A 88 35.32 -4.20 -10.15
CA LEU A 88 35.52 -3.18 -9.09
C LEU A 88 34.31 -2.27 -8.74
N HIS A 89 33.27 -2.88 -8.16
CA HIS A 89 32.77 -2.61 -6.80
C HIS A 89 31.61 -3.58 -6.55
N ARG A 90 31.77 -4.49 -5.59
CA ARG A 90 30.69 -5.38 -5.15
C ARG A 90 29.73 -4.57 -4.28
N ASP A 91 28.74 -3.96 -4.92
CA ASP A 91 27.41 -3.89 -4.30
C ASP A 91 26.67 -5.20 -4.61
N PRO A 92 25.84 -5.72 -3.70
CA PRO A 92 25.07 -6.91 -3.97
C PRO A 92 24.24 -6.71 -5.25
N PRO A 93 24.12 -7.74 -6.11
CA PRO A 93 23.35 -7.63 -7.34
C PRO A 93 21.93 -7.20 -6.97
N VAL A 94 21.45 -6.13 -7.63
CA VAL A 94 20.01 -5.81 -7.62
C VAL A 94 19.31 -7.09 -8.06
N PRO A 95 18.38 -7.67 -7.27
CA PRO A 95 17.76 -8.92 -7.64
C PRO A 95 17.11 -8.77 -9.01
N VAL A 96 17.35 -9.73 -9.90
CA VAL A 96 16.93 -9.73 -11.31
C VAL A 96 15.38 -9.75 -11.48
N GLN A 97 14.63 -9.77 -10.37
CA GLN A 97 13.16 -9.85 -10.34
C GLN A 97 12.42 -8.50 -10.25
N TRP A 98 13.09 -7.35 -10.36
CA TRP A 98 12.47 -6.03 -10.07
C TRP A 98 11.94 -5.21 -11.26
N LEU A 99 11.31 -5.79 -12.29
CA LEU A 99 10.64 -5.02 -13.36
C LEU A 99 9.40 -5.78 -13.90
N PRO A 100 8.23 -5.15 -14.27
CA PRO A 100 7.99 -3.73 -14.63
C PRO A 100 6.55 -3.17 -14.19
N PRO A 101 5.94 -2.03 -14.68
CA PRO A 101 5.96 -1.43 -16.02
C PRO A 101 6.48 0.04 -16.16
N GLY A 102 7.27 0.28 -17.22
CA GLY A 102 7.16 1.48 -18.05
C GLY A 102 8.42 2.28 -18.34
N THR A 103 9.28 2.55 -17.34
CA THR A 103 10.38 3.52 -17.48
C THR A 103 11.76 3.02 -17.03
N GLY A 104 11.82 1.91 -16.29
CA GLY A 104 13.07 1.46 -15.66
C GLY A 104 13.56 2.35 -14.51
N LEU A 105 12.72 3.28 -14.02
CA LEU A 105 13.09 4.20 -12.95
C LEU A 105 12.98 3.54 -11.56
N ILE A 106 14.04 3.62 -10.77
CA ILE A 106 14.14 3.09 -9.41
C ILE A 106 14.29 4.26 -8.43
N VAL A 107 13.55 4.23 -7.33
CA VAL A 107 13.72 5.14 -6.20
C VAL A 107 14.70 4.50 -5.21
N GLU A 108 15.96 4.90 -5.22
CA GLU A 108 16.98 4.38 -4.30
C GLU A 108 16.70 4.83 -2.85
N ARG A 109 16.11 6.02 -2.68
CA ARG A 109 15.69 6.54 -1.38
C ARG A 109 14.55 7.53 -1.55
N GLU A 110 13.55 7.47 -0.68
CA GLU A 110 12.51 8.48 -0.55
C GLU A 110 12.49 9.03 0.87
N VAL A 111 12.47 10.36 0.99
CA VAL A 111 12.19 11.06 2.25
C VAL A 111 10.99 11.97 2.02
N ALA A 112 9.89 11.70 2.72
CA ALA A 112 8.69 12.51 2.66
C ALA A 112 8.45 13.14 4.04
N GLU A 113 8.47 14.47 4.10
CA GLU A 113 8.24 15.24 5.31
C GLU A 113 6.93 16.02 5.20
N LEU A 114 6.14 16.00 6.27
CA LEU A 114 4.98 16.87 6.46
C LEU A 114 5.21 17.72 7.71
N ALA A 115 5.32 19.03 7.52
CA ALA A 115 5.57 19.98 8.60
C ALA A 115 4.38 20.93 8.77
N TYR A 116 3.88 21.08 9.98
CA TYR A 116 2.88 22.10 10.30
C TYR A 116 3.57 23.44 10.62
N THR A 117 3.21 24.52 9.94
CA THR A 117 3.73 25.87 10.15
C THR A 117 2.62 26.88 9.83
N ASP A 118 2.35 27.82 10.75
CA ASP A 118 1.47 28.97 10.53
C ASP A 118 0.09 28.65 9.91
N GLY A 119 -0.63 27.65 10.45
CA GLY A 119 -1.97 27.29 9.98
C GLY A 119 -1.99 26.44 8.70
N ALA A 120 -0.83 25.93 8.27
CA ALA A 120 -0.73 25.12 7.07
C ALA A 120 0.23 23.94 7.23
N TYR A 121 0.00 22.91 6.42
CA TYR A 121 0.89 21.78 6.25
C TYR A 121 1.74 21.96 5.00
N ARG A 122 3.07 21.99 5.18
CA ARG A 122 4.05 21.96 4.11
C ARG A 122 4.55 20.54 3.93
N CYS A 123 4.27 19.97 2.76
CA CYS A 123 4.78 18.68 2.34
C CYS A 123 6.04 18.87 1.49
N ARG A 124 7.11 18.13 1.79
CA ARG A 124 8.35 18.10 1.02
C ARG A 124 8.70 16.64 0.74
N VAL A 125 8.93 16.30 -0.52
CA VAL A 125 9.28 14.96 -0.95
C VAL A 125 10.58 14.99 -1.72
N GLN A 126 11.59 14.29 -1.20
CA GLN A 126 12.87 14.07 -1.86
C GLN A 126 12.99 12.63 -2.33
N ARG A 127 13.44 12.41 -3.56
CA ARG A 127 13.64 11.08 -4.15
C ARG A 127 14.97 11.00 -4.86
N TRP A 128 15.82 10.07 -4.43
CA TRP A 128 17.02 9.67 -5.15
C TRP A 128 16.61 8.68 -6.22
N LEU A 129 16.72 9.11 -7.47
CA LEU A 129 16.28 8.36 -8.64
C LEU A 129 17.49 7.77 -9.37
N TYR A 130 17.34 6.52 -9.80
CA TYR A 130 18.26 5.85 -10.71
C TYR A 130 17.50 5.38 -11.95
N ASN A 131 17.97 5.76 -13.13
CA ASN A 131 17.40 5.27 -14.38
C ASN A 131 18.06 3.94 -14.78
N ALA A 132 17.42 2.82 -14.42
CA ALA A 132 17.81 1.48 -14.84
C ALA A 132 17.19 1.07 -16.19
N GLY A 133 16.44 1.97 -16.83
CA GLY A 133 15.82 1.74 -18.13
C GLY A 133 16.80 1.95 -19.28
N VAL A 134 16.28 1.77 -20.50
CA VAL A 134 17.03 1.96 -21.75
C VAL A 134 16.71 3.29 -22.44
N GLU A 135 15.73 4.03 -21.94
CA GLU A 135 15.29 5.33 -22.48
C GLU A 135 15.54 6.47 -21.48
N PRO A 136 15.81 7.70 -21.94
CA PRO A 136 15.87 8.87 -21.08
C PRO A 136 14.51 9.18 -20.43
N VAL A 137 14.52 9.52 -19.14
CA VAL A 137 13.33 9.96 -18.42
C VAL A 137 13.24 11.48 -18.50
N THR A 138 12.19 11.97 -19.16
CA THR A 138 11.98 13.41 -19.41
C THR A 138 10.98 14.07 -18.46
N ARG A 139 10.23 13.26 -17.69
CA ARG A 139 9.25 13.74 -16.71
C ARG A 139 8.99 12.72 -15.60
N TYR A 140 8.55 13.22 -14.46
CA TYR A 140 8.16 12.44 -13.29
C TYR A 140 6.73 12.78 -12.85
N LEU A 141 5.89 11.78 -12.54
CA LEU A 141 4.52 12.00 -12.07
C LEU A 141 4.48 12.20 -10.56
N ALA A 142 4.17 13.41 -10.10
CA ALA A 142 3.81 13.66 -8.71
C ALA A 142 2.28 13.65 -8.55
N LYS A 143 1.79 12.94 -7.53
CA LYS A 143 0.38 12.89 -7.16
C LYS A 143 0.22 13.50 -5.78
N ILE A 144 -0.72 14.42 -5.67
CA ILE A 144 -1.04 15.13 -4.44
C ILE A 144 -2.52 14.92 -4.19
N SER A 145 -2.86 14.37 -3.04
CA SER A 145 -4.25 14.14 -2.65
C SER A 145 -4.41 14.53 -1.19
N VAL A 146 -5.46 15.29 -0.93
CA VAL A 146 -5.82 15.76 0.41
C VAL A 146 -7.20 15.20 0.75
N ASP A 147 -7.42 14.96 2.03
CA ASP A 147 -8.68 14.45 2.55
C ASP A 147 -8.83 15.06 3.93
N ARG A 148 -9.93 15.80 4.14
CA ARG A 148 -10.14 16.55 5.37
C ARG A 148 -10.70 15.63 6.47
N TYR A 149 -11.61 14.76 6.09
CA TYR A 149 -12.31 13.79 6.93
C TYR A 149 -12.10 12.37 6.37
N PRO A 150 -10.94 11.72 6.61
CA PRO A 150 -10.64 10.39 6.05
C PRO A 150 -11.63 9.30 6.48
N HIS A 151 -12.44 9.56 7.51
CA HIS A 151 -13.51 8.67 7.97
C HIS A 151 -14.91 9.06 7.48
N ASP A 152 -15.06 10.20 6.80
CA ASP A 152 -16.29 10.66 6.15
C ASP A 152 -16.00 11.11 4.70
N PRO A 153 -15.94 10.16 3.74
CA PRO A 153 -15.70 10.50 2.35
C PRO A 153 -16.75 11.47 1.76
N ALA A 154 -18.00 11.41 2.23
CA ALA A 154 -19.06 12.29 1.74
C ALA A 154 -18.85 13.73 2.25
N GLY A 155 -18.50 13.89 3.52
CA GLY A 155 -18.09 15.16 4.12
C GLY A 155 -16.86 15.74 3.47
N SER A 156 -15.82 14.93 3.24
CA SER A 156 -14.62 15.39 2.52
C SER A 156 -14.93 15.86 1.12
N ASN A 157 -15.74 15.09 0.38
CA ASN A 157 -16.14 15.48 -0.97
C ASN A 157 -16.94 16.79 -0.99
N ARG A 158 -17.84 17.00 -0.02
CA ARG A 158 -18.61 18.24 0.12
C ARG A 158 -17.70 19.40 0.49
N HIS A 159 -16.86 19.22 1.51
CA HIS A 159 -15.91 20.24 1.98
C HIS A 159 -14.97 20.70 0.87
N HIS A 160 -14.37 19.78 0.12
CA HIS A 160 -13.45 20.13 -0.97
C HIS A 160 -14.18 20.70 -2.19
N ARG A 161 -15.44 20.35 -2.43
CA ARG A 161 -16.24 21.01 -3.47
C ARG A 161 -16.52 22.47 -3.13
N GLU A 162 -16.76 22.76 -1.85
CA GLU A 162 -17.00 24.12 -1.33
C GLU A 162 -15.69 24.91 -1.17
N ASN A 163 -14.59 24.23 -0.85
CA ASN A 163 -13.27 24.79 -0.57
C ASN A 163 -12.18 24.06 -1.39
N PRO A 164 -12.19 24.15 -2.72
CA PRO A 164 -11.28 23.38 -3.56
C PRO A 164 -9.83 23.73 -3.27
N LEU A 165 -8.96 22.73 -3.27
CA LEU A 165 -7.52 22.92 -3.25
C LEU A 165 -7.12 23.58 -4.57
N THR A 166 -6.37 24.69 -4.57
CA THR A 166 -5.94 25.37 -5.81
C THR A 166 -4.43 25.30 -6.00
N PHE A 167 -3.92 25.40 -7.23
CA PHE A 167 -2.46 25.43 -7.43
C PHE A 167 -1.81 26.71 -6.86
N ASP A 168 -2.56 27.83 -6.86
CA ASP A 168 -2.08 29.11 -6.36
C ASP A 168 -1.83 29.07 -4.86
N GLU A 169 -2.75 28.48 -4.07
CA GLU A 169 -2.52 28.32 -2.62
C GLU A 169 -1.49 27.23 -2.29
N MET A 170 -1.29 26.27 -3.21
CA MET A 170 -0.36 25.16 -2.98
C MET A 170 1.10 25.57 -3.06
N ASP A 171 1.41 26.69 -3.73
CA ASP A 171 2.77 27.19 -3.92
C ASP A 171 3.75 26.06 -4.31
N VAL A 172 3.44 25.35 -5.40
CA VAL A 172 4.15 24.14 -5.80
C VAL A 172 5.53 24.47 -6.38
N HIS A 173 6.57 23.94 -5.75
CA HIS A 173 7.96 24.04 -6.22
C HIS A 173 8.54 22.67 -6.50
N ALA A 174 9.43 22.58 -7.48
CA ALA A 174 10.16 21.35 -7.78
C ALA A 174 11.58 21.64 -8.26
N PHE A 175 12.51 20.77 -7.91
CA PHE A 175 13.93 20.87 -8.22
C PHE A 175 14.52 19.50 -8.58
N ALA A 176 15.57 19.50 -9.39
CA ALA A 176 16.40 18.33 -9.67
C ALA A 176 17.88 18.64 -9.40
N GLY A 177 18.60 17.72 -8.75
CA GLY A 177 20.00 17.90 -8.32
C GLY A 177 20.13 18.03 -6.79
N GLU A 178 21.37 18.13 -6.32
CA GLU A 178 21.70 18.26 -4.89
C GLU A 178 22.44 19.56 -4.61
N GLY A 179 22.17 20.17 -3.45
CA GLY A 179 22.85 21.38 -2.98
C GLY A 179 22.75 22.54 -3.97
N ASP A 180 23.86 23.24 -4.17
CA ASP A 180 23.94 24.41 -5.06
C ASP A 180 23.77 24.08 -6.56
N ALA A 181 23.80 22.79 -6.92
CA ALA A 181 23.57 22.32 -8.28
C ALA A 181 22.08 21.99 -8.56
N ALA A 182 21.18 22.21 -7.59
CA ALA A 182 19.76 21.98 -7.78
C ALA A 182 19.16 22.98 -8.79
N GLU A 183 18.59 22.47 -9.87
CA GLU A 183 17.90 23.24 -10.89
C GLU A 183 16.39 23.15 -10.70
N THR A 184 15.67 24.28 -10.81
CA THR A 184 14.21 24.29 -10.80
C THR A 184 13.66 23.42 -11.93
N MET A 185 12.60 22.66 -11.65
CA MET A 185 11.86 21.90 -12.66
C MET A 185 10.59 22.63 -13.04
N ILE A 186 10.33 22.78 -14.34
CA ILE A 186 9.01 23.17 -14.83
C ILE A 186 8.05 22.03 -14.52
N TRP A 187 6.89 22.33 -13.96
CA TRP A 187 5.83 21.34 -13.81
C TRP A 187 4.62 21.67 -14.68
N ARG A 188 3.85 20.64 -15.04
CA ARG A 188 2.62 20.77 -15.85
C ARG A 188 1.48 20.01 -15.23
N VAL A 189 0.31 20.62 -15.19
CA VAL A 189 -0.93 19.96 -14.73
C VAL A 189 -1.26 18.80 -15.66
N LYS A 190 -1.53 17.64 -15.06
CA LYS A 190 -2.07 16.46 -15.74
C LYS A 190 -3.52 16.22 -15.33
N LEU A 191 -3.82 16.39 -14.05
CA LEU A 191 -5.16 16.26 -13.49
C LEU A 191 -5.36 17.34 -12.43
N ASP A 192 -6.51 17.98 -12.48
CA ASP A 192 -6.94 18.97 -11.51
C ASP A 192 -8.36 18.62 -11.02
N ARG A 193 -8.47 18.22 -9.76
CA ARG A 193 -9.73 17.95 -9.05
C ARG A 193 -9.68 18.61 -7.68
N ASP A 194 -10.85 18.92 -7.14
CA ASP A 194 -11.05 19.63 -5.86
C ASP A 194 -10.10 19.16 -4.74
N ALA A 195 -9.94 17.84 -4.56
CA ALA A 195 -9.11 17.25 -3.50
C ALA A 195 -7.87 16.47 -4.03
N SER A 196 -7.62 16.47 -5.34
CA SER A 196 -6.56 15.65 -5.94
C SER A 196 -5.94 16.30 -7.17
N LYS A 197 -4.62 16.47 -7.14
CA LYS A 197 -3.80 17.00 -8.22
C LYS A 197 -2.83 15.94 -8.75
N GLU A 198 -2.65 15.88 -10.06
CA GLU A 198 -1.52 15.18 -10.67
C GLU A 198 -0.72 16.17 -11.51
N ILE A 199 0.59 16.24 -11.27
CA ILE A 199 1.52 17.11 -12.00
C ILE A 199 2.67 16.30 -12.60
N TRP A 200 3.07 16.66 -13.81
CA TRP A 200 4.31 16.20 -14.41
C TRP A 200 5.41 17.16 -14.00
N LEU A 201 6.40 16.70 -13.25
CA LEU A 201 7.66 17.40 -13.03
C LEU A 201 8.53 17.12 -14.26
N MET A 202 8.81 18.15 -15.05
CA MET A 202 9.61 18.02 -16.26
C MET A 202 11.08 18.11 -15.89
N PHE A 203 11.90 17.23 -16.44
CA PHE A 203 13.36 17.39 -16.45
C PHE A 203 13.73 18.48 -17.46
N ALA A 204 13.24 19.69 -17.20
CA ALA A 204 13.38 20.88 -18.02
C ALA A 204 13.14 22.15 -17.18
N ASN A 205 13.79 23.24 -17.55
CA ASN A 205 13.68 24.55 -16.94
C ASN A 205 13.71 25.65 -17.98
N GLY A 206 13.79 26.92 -17.56
CA GLY A 206 13.86 28.06 -18.47
C GLY A 206 15.10 28.08 -19.38
N ARG A 207 16.14 27.29 -19.07
CA ARG A 207 17.38 27.18 -19.86
C ARG A 207 17.34 26.03 -20.88
N GLY A 208 16.55 24.99 -20.64
CA GLY A 208 16.45 23.86 -21.56
C GLY A 208 15.95 22.57 -20.89
N GLN A 209 16.04 21.46 -21.61
CA GLN A 209 15.75 20.11 -21.08
C GLN A 209 17.02 19.46 -20.54
N PHE A 210 16.89 18.71 -19.45
CA PHE A 210 17.96 17.92 -18.82
C PHE A 210 17.46 16.51 -18.45
N PRO A 211 17.06 15.68 -19.44
CA PRO A 211 16.53 14.35 -19.17
C PRO A 211 17.46 13.51 -18.28
N LEU A 212 16.90 12.64 -17.45
CA LEU A 212 17.68 11.65 -16.71
C LEU A 212 17.99 10.47 -17.62
N TYR A 213 19.23 10.36 -18.10
CA TYR A 213 19.62 9.33 -19.07
C TYR A 213 19.83 7.95 -18.42
N PRO A 214 19.77 6.86 -19.22
CA PRO A 214 20.09 5.51 -18.73
C PRO A 214 21.42 5.43 -17.97
N GLY A 215 21.37 4.85 -16.77
CA GLY A 215 22.52 4.70 -15.87
C GLY A 215 22.82 5.91 -14.99
N GLU A 216 22.12 7.03 -15.17
CA GLU A 216 22.32 8.24 -14.36
C GLU A 216 21.50 8.22 -13.07
N ARG A 217 21.94 9.07 -12.14
CA ARG A 217 21.27 9.35 -10.87
C ARG A 217 20.98 10.82 -10.73
N THR A 218 19.89 11.13 -10.06
CA THR A 218 19.58 12.50 -9.66
C THR A 218 18.69 12.47 -8.42
N VAL A 219 18.63 13.58 -7.70
CA VAL A 219 17.61 13.80 -6.68
C VAL A 219 16.55 14.68 -7.29
N ILE A 220 15.29 14.30 -7.15
CA ILE A 220 14.20 15.24 -7.35
C ILE A 220 13.62 15.63 -5.99
N GLU A 221 13.24 16.88 -5.89
CA GLU A 221 12.48 17.40 -4.77
C GLU A 221 11.22 18.08 -5.30
N TYR A 222 10.09 17.84 -4.66
CA TYR A 222 8.92 18.67 -4.84
C TYR A 222 8.27 18.98 -3.50
N ALA A 223 7.81 20.22 -3.36
CA ALA A 223 7.18 20.73 -2.17
C ALA A 223 5.90 21.48 -2.51
N TYR A 224 4.94 21.43 -1.59
CA TYR A 224 3.67 22.12 -1.70
C TYR A 224 3.09 22.35 -0.30
N THR A 225 2.23 23.35 -0.20
CA THR A 225 1.57 23.76 1.04
C THR A 225 0.07 23.50 0.92
N VAL A 226 -0.59 23.22 2.03
CA VAL A 226 -2.04 23.10 2.09
C VAL A 226 -2.51 23.65 3.43
N GLY A 227 -3.55 24.47 3.43
CA GLY A 227 -4.15 24.98 4.65
C GLY A 227 -4.66 23.86 5.55
N GLU A 228 -4.58 24.06 6.87
CA GLU A 228 -5.03 23.08 7.86
C GLU A 228 -6.53 22.76 7.77
N GLU A 229 -7.31 23.67 7.21
CA GLU A 229 -8.74 23.53 6.99
C GLU A 229 -9.05 22.48 5.91
N LYS A 230 -8.09 22.17 5.02
CA LYS A 230 -8.23 21.20 3.92
C LYS A 230 -7.50 19.87 4.19
N TRP A 231 -6.56 19.84 5.13
CA TRP A 231 -5.76 18.64 5.45
C TRP A 231 -6.24 17.95 6.73
N GLY A 232 -6.61 16.68 6.64
CA GLY A 232 -7.01 15.84 7.80
C GLY A 232 -5.81 15.27 8.55
N GLN A 233 -6.02 14.66 9.72
CA GLN A 233 -4.92 14.16 10.57
C GLN A 233 -4.27 12.85 10.08
N TRP A 234 -3.81 12.83 8.83
CA TRP A 234 -3.15 11.69 8.19
C TRP A 234 -2.12 12.14 7.13
N PHE A 235 -1.16 11.26 6.84
CA PHE A 235 -0.21 11.42 5.74
C PHE A 235 0.17 10.06 5.16
N GLN A 236 -0.07 9.85 3.86
CA GLN A 236 0.14 8.56 3.20
C GLN A 236 1.14 8.62 2.05
N ARG A 237 2.00 7.59 1.95
CA ARG A 237 2.92 7.34 0.85
C ARG A 237 2.54 6.06 0.12
N ALA A 238 2.20 6.17 -1.17
CA ALA A 238 1.96 5.02 -2.03
C ALA A 238 3.20 4.67 -2.84
N VAL A 239 3.65 3.42 -2.76
CA VAL A 239 4.84 2.92 -3.47
C VAL A 239 4.46 2.53 -4.88
N ARG A 240 4.78 3.39 -5.85
CA ARG A 240 4.40 3.22 -7.27
C ARG A 240 5.55 2.86 -8.20
N LEU A 241 6.77 2.97 -7.71
CA LEU A 241 7.99 2.58 -8.39
C LEU A 241 8.78 1.64 -7.45
N PRO A 242 9.62 0.75 -8.00
CA PRO A 242 10.62 0.03 -7.21
C PRO A 242 11.35 1.00 -6.28
N THR A 243 11.24 0.78 -4.98
CA THR A 243 11.78 1.68 -3.95
C THR A 243 12.66 0.89 -2.99
N ARG A 244 13.90 1.31 -2.78
CA ARG A 244 14.82 0.60 -1.87
C ARG A 244 14.65 1.01 -0.41
N SER A 245 14.35 2.28 -0.15
CA SER A 245 14.10 2.77 1.21
C SER A 245 13.08 3.91 1.19
N LEU A 246 12.21 3.92 2.19
CA LEU A 246 11.21 4.97 2.41
C LEU A 246 11.34 5.49 3.84
N THR A 247 11.39 6.80 3.99
CA THR A 247 11.32 7.51 5.27
C THR A 247 10.17 8.51 5.23
N VAL A 248 9.33 8.49 6.26
CA VAL A 248 8.23 9.44 6.47
C VAL A 248 8.50 10.21 7.76
N ARG A 249 8.46 11.54 7.67
CA ARG A 249 8.68 12.46 8.79
C ARG A 249 7.45 13.33 9.02
N LEU A 250 7.00 13.42 10.26
CA LEU A 250 6.01 14.40 10.70
C LEU A 250 6.66 15.39 11.65
N ASN A 251 6.42 16.67 11.44
CA ASN A 251 7.07 17.74 12.18
C ASN A 251 6.02 18.74 12.65
N PHE A 252 5.75 18.77 13.96
CA PHE A 252 4.68 19.57 14.56
C PHE A 252 5.23 20.45 15.69
N PRO A 253 4.55 21.56 16.05
CA PRO A 253 4.84 22.27 17.30
C PRO A 253 4.72 21.32 18.49
N GLU A 254 5.68 21.37 19.41
CA GLU A 254 5.65 20.54 20.62
C GLU A 254 4.45 20.89 21.52
N SER A 255 4.06 22.17 21.54
CA SER A 255 2.90 22.68 22.29
C SER A 255 1.58 22.03 21.88
N PHE A 256 1.50 21.38 20.72
CA PHE A 256 0.29 20.67 20.28
C PHE A 256 0.14 19.30 20.96
N GLU A 257 1.17 18.83 21.68
CA GLU A 257 1.22 17.49 22.28
C GLU A 257 0.78 16.37 21.31
N PRO A 258 1.42 16.25 20.14
CA PRO A 258 1.03 15.28 19.13
C PRO A 258 1.25 13.84 19.58
N GLN A 259 0.31 12.97 19.21
CA GLN A 259 0.45 11.51 19.27
C GLN A 259 0.29 10.95 17.87
N VAL A 260 1.22 10.12 17.43
CA VAL A 260 1.29 9.60 16.06
C VAL A 260 1.33 8.08 16.07
N TRP A 261 0.64 7.45 15.12
CA TRP A 261 0.69 6.02 14.85
C TRP A 261 0.75 5.77 13.34
N GLY A 262 1.12 4.55 12.94
CA GLY A 262 1.30 4.19 11.53
C GLY A 262 0.64 2.88 11.15
N VAL A 263 0.13 2.82 9.93
CA VAL A 263 -0.47 1.65 9.30
C VAL A 263 0.12 1.42 7.90
N GLU A 264 0.39 0.17 7.57
CA GLU A 264 0.71 -0.31 6.24
C GLU A 264 -0.55 -0.95 5.64
N ALA A 265 -1.07 -0.33 4.58
CA ALA A 265 -2.15 -0.86 3.77
C ALA A 265 -1.59 -1.47 2.47
N SER A 266 -1.72 -2.78 2.34
CA SER A 266 -1.46 -3.54 1.10
C SER A 266 -2.78 -3.89 0.41
N LEU A 267 -2.72 -4.57 -0.74
CA LEU A 267 -3.92 -5.14 -1.39
C LEU A 267 -4.63 -6.18 -0.51
N ALA A 268 -3.93 -6.79 0.46
CA ALA A 268 -4.43 -7.92 1.25
C ALA A 268 -4.84 -7.54 2.69
N ALA A 269 -4.26 -6.49 3.27
CA ALA A 269 -4.52 -6.12 4.66
C ALA A 269 -4.06 -4.70 4.99
N GLU A 270 -4.67 -4.12 6.01
CA GLU A 270 -4.16 -2.98 6.76
C GLU A 270 -3.63 -3.47 8.11
N VAL A 271 -2.35 -3.28 8.36
CA VAL A 271 -1.65 -3.73 9.58
C VAL A 271 -0.84 -2.56 10.15
N PRO A 272 -0.54 -2.51 11.45
CA PRO A 272 0.41 -1.53 11.97
C PRO A 272 1.74 -1.62 11.23
N VAL A 273 2.41 -0.47 11.07
CA VAL A 273 3.76 -0.47 10.53
C VAL A 273 4.68 -1.34 11.41
N ARG A 274 5.52 -2.16 10.77
CA ARG A 274 6.34 -3.17 11.46
C ARG A 274 7.51 -2.57 12.24
N THR A 275 8.05 -1.46 11.74
CA THR A 275 9.16 -0.74 12.37
C THR A 275 8.61 0.33 13.33
N PRO A 276 9.25 0.51 14.49
CA PRO A 276 8.85 1.53 15.46
C PRO A 276 8.89 2.93 14.87
N LEU A 277 7.95 3.78 15.30
CA LEU A 277 7.99 5.22 15.05
C LEU A 277 8.92 5.87 16.08
N GLU A 278 9.98 6.51 15.63
CA GLU A 278 10.89 7.26 16.50
C GLU A 278 10.32 8.67 16.74
N ARG A 279 10.45 9.16 17.97
CA ARG A 279 10.08 10.54 18.35
C ARG A 279 11.29 11.25 18.94
N ARG A 280 11.53 12.48 18.49
CA ARG A 280 12.48 13.41 19.10
C ARG A 280 11.85 14.80 19.24
N THR A 281 12.37 15.58 20.19
CA THR A 281 12.04 16.99 20.34
C THR A 281 13.28 17.82 19.98
N GLU A 282 13.12 18.84 19.15
CA GLU A 282 14.19 19.77 18.77
C GLU A 282 13.62 21.16 18.52
N GLY A 283 14.16 22.20 19.17
CA GLY A 283 13.76 23.59 18.92
C GLY A 283 12.27 23.90 19.11
N GLY A 284 11.61 23.27 20.09
CA GLY A 284 10.16 23.43 20.32
C GLY A 284 9.28 22.68 19.30
N ARG A 285 9.86 21.74 18.54
CA ARG A 285 9.18 20.89 17.57
C ARG A 285 9.20 19.45 18.03
N ALA A 286 8.07 18.75 17.89
CA ALA A 286 7.98 17.31 18.01
C ALA A 286 8.12 16.69 16.61
N ILE A 287 9.21 15.94 16.40
CA ILE A 287 9.53 15.30 15.13
C ILE A 287 9.35 13.79 15.29
N PHE A 288 8.52 13.20 14.42
CA PHE A 288 8.29 11.77 14.33
C PHE A 288 8.87 11.24 13.03
N GLU A 289 9.60 10.13 13.11
CA GLU A 289 10.27 9.53 11.97
C GLU A 289 9.98 8.03 11.91
N TRP A 290 9.53 7.58 10.75
CA TRP A 290 9.30 6.19 10.45
C TRP A 290 10.01 5.81 9.16
N SER A 291 10.63 4.63 9.12
CA SER A 291 11.33 4.14 7.94
C SER A 291 11.11 2.65 7.69
N THR A 292 11.22 2.27 6.43
CA THR A 292 11.26 0.87 6.00
C THR A 292 12.19 0.68 4.81
N ASP A 293 12.87 -0.46 4.79
CA ASP A 293 13.65 -0.92 3.65
C ASP A 293 12.81 -1.83 2.76
N ALA A 294 13.11 -1.80 1.46
CA ALA A 294 12.46 -2.58 0.40
C ALA A 294 10.92 -2.65 0.50
N PRO A 295 10.21 -1.50 0.63
CA PRO A 295 8.76 -1.51 0.73
C PRO A 295 8.10 -2.18 -0.48
N LEU A 296 7.00 -2.88 -0.25
CA LEU A 296 6.30 -3.63 -1.28
C LEU A 296 5.73 -2.69 -2.35
N LEU A 297 5.90 -3.07 -3.63
CA LEU A 297 5.30 -2.34 -4.74
C LEU A 297 3.76 -2.34 -4.58
N ASN A 298 3.14 -1.18 -4.78
CA ASN A 298 1.73 -0.89 -4.56
C ASN A 298 1.26 -0.82 -3.09
N ALA A 299 2.14 -1.04 -2.10
CA ALA A 299 1.81 -0.77 -0.70
C ALA A 299 1.59 0.73 -0.45
N ARG A 300 0.84 1.02 0.61
CA ARG A 300 0.56 2.36 1.10
C ARG A 300 0.91 2.42 2.58
N TYR A 301 1.78 3.34 2.96
CA TYR A 301 2.13 3.58 4.35
C TYR A 301 1.48 4.88 4.79
N ARG A 302 0.65 4.83 5.81
CA ARG A 302 -0.09 5.98 6.34
C ARG A 302 0.30 6.20 7.79
N LEU A 303 0.70 7.42 8.11
CA LEU A 303 0.81 7.90 9.49
C LEU A 303 -0.41 8.75 9.81
N GLU A 304 -0.94 8.59 11.02
CA GLU A 304 -2.09 9.34 11.54
C GLU A 304 -1.70 9.95 12.88
N TRP A 305 -2.39 11.03 13.27
CA TRP A 305 -2.10 11.70 14.53
C TRP A 305 -3.33 12.29 15.21
N ARG A 306 -3.14 12.67 16.47
CA ARG A 306 -4.06 13.55 17.21
C ARG A 306 -3.26 14.54 18.05
N TYR A 307 -3.85 15.69 18.32
CA TYR A 307 -3.29 16.68 19.24
C TYR A 307 -4.00 16.63 20.60
N ARG A 308 -3.28 17.01 21.65
CA ARG A 308 -3.83 17.13 23.02
C ARG A 308 -3.61 18.51 23.64
N GLY A 309 -2.68 19.28 23.09
CA GLY A 309 -2.37 20.62 23.56
C GLY A 309 -3.45 21.62 23.20
N ALA A 310 -3.70 22.59 24.07
CA ALA A 310 -4.72 23.60 23.89
C ALA A 310 -4.42 24.58 22.73
N ASP A 311 -3.15 24.74 22.38
CA ASP A 311 -2.70 25.61 21.27
C ASP A 311 -2.87 24.94 19.90
N ALA A 312 -3.23 23.65 19.88
CA ALA A 312 -3.44 22.92 18.64
C ALA A 312 -4.68 23.42 17.90
N PRO A 313 -4.69 23.35 16.56
CA PRO A 313 -5.87 23.69 15.79
C PRO A 313 -7.07 22.86 16.24
N VAL A 314 -8.16 23.55 16.50
CA VAL A 314 -9.44 22.94 16.85
C VAL A 314 -10.02 22.37 15.58
N TYR A 315 -9.88 21.07 15.41
CA TYR A 315 -10.65 20.36 14.42
C TYR A 315 -12.06 20.21 14.95
N GLU A 316 -12.91 21.18 14.62
CA GLU A 316 -14.34 20.99 14.77
C GLU A 316 -14.73 19.73 14.00
N GLU A 317 -15.25 18.72 14.70
CA GLU A 317 -16.09 17.70 14.08
C GLU A 317 -17.42 18.36 13.67
N THR A 318 -17.40 19.49 12.94
CA THR A 318 -18.60 20.15 12.41
C THR A 318 -19.08 19.47 11.14
N GLY A 319 -19.47 18.20 11.30
CA GLY A 319 -20.72 17.74 10.73
C GLY A 319 -21.76 17.68 11.86
N PRO A 320 -23.07 17.64 11.58
CA PRO A 320 -23.95 16.94 12.51
C PRO A 320 -23.31 15.56 12.78
N PRO A 321 -23.45 14.94 13.97
CA PRO A 321 -23.02 13.56 14.12
C PRO A 321 -23.88 12.73 13.17
N GLU A 322 -23.41 12.51 11.94
CA GLU A 322 -23.95 11.47 11.11
C GLU A 322 -23.36 10.15 11.59
N PRO A 323 -24.19 9.10 11.63
CA PRO A 323 -23.88 7.90 12.36
C PRO A 323 -22.56 7.36 11.87
N ALA A 324 -21.66 7.06 12.80
CA ALA A 324 -20.38 6.39 12.55
C ALA A 324 -20.50 5.44 11.36
N LEU A 325 -19.55 5.52 10.39
CA LEU A 325 -19.32 4.50 9.34
C LEU A 325 -19.90 3.19 9.86
N PRO A 326 -20.93 2.60 9.22
CA PRO A 326 -21.73 1.57 9.86
C PRO A 326 -20.75 0.62 10.52
N ARG A 327 -20.80 0.60 11.86
CA ARG A 327 -19.93 -0.23 12.70
C ARG A 327 -19.80 -1.59 11.99
N ALA A 328 -18.70 -2.30 12.08
CA ALA A 328 -18.63 -3.58 11.39
C ALA A 328 -19.84 -4.48 11.74
N SER A 329 -20.36 -4.35 12.97
CA SER A 329 -21.69 -4.86 13.37
C SER A 329 -22.90 -4.37 12.55
N HIS A 330 -22.99 -3.09 12.15
CA HIS A 330 -23.99 -2.58 11.22
C HIS A 330 -23.85 -3.17 9.80
N ARG A 331 -22.62 -3.39 9.30
CA ARG A 331 -22.41 -4.08 8.02
C ARG A 331 -22.89 -5.54 8.09
N MET A 332 -22.54 -6.24 9.18
CA MET A 332 -23.03 -7.60 9.44
C MET A 332 -24.56 -7.62 9.55
N ARG A 333 -25.16 -6.64 10.25
CA ARG A 333 -26.63 -6.47 10.31
C ARG A 333 -27.24 -6.27 8.92
N GLY A 334 -26.60 -5.46 8.07
CA GLY A 334 -27.09 -5.13 6.73
C GLY A 334 -27.25 -6.33 5.81
N ILE A 335 -26.51 -7.42 6.03
CA ILE A 335 -26.66 -8.69 5.29
C ILE A 335 -27.46 -9.76 6.05
N GLY A 336 -28.10 -9.39 7.15
CA GLY A 336 -29.01 -10.25 7.89
C GLY A 336 -28.37 -11.02 9.05
N ILE A 337 -27.16 -10.66 9.50
CA ILE A 337 -26.59 -11.23 10.71
C ILE A 337 -27.22 -10.56 11.94
N ILE A 338 -27.89 -11.36 12.76
CA ILE A 338 -28.45 -10.97 14.04
C ILE A 338 -27.32 -10.51 14.97
N GLN A 339 -27.53 -9.34 15.59
CA GLN A 339 -26.56 -8.73 16.48
C GLN A 339 -26.84 -9.05 17.95
N ARG A 340 -25.78 -9.00 18.79
CA ARG A 340 -25.83 -9.17 20.24
C ARG A 340 -26.87 -8.22 20.85
N GLY A 341 -27.67 -8.75 21.77
CA GLY A 341 -28.86 -8.09 22.31
C GLY A 341 -30.17 -8.68 21.81
N SER A 342 -30.13 -9.52 20.76
CA SER A 342 -31.27 -10.34 20.36
C SER A 342 -31.39 -11.59 21.25
N ASP A 343 -32.60 -11.86 21.74
CA ASP A 343 -32.91 -13.06 22.53
C ASP A 343 -32.64 -14.36 21.75
N LEU A 344 -32.72 -14.32 20.41
CA LEU A 344 -32.45 -15.49 19.57
C LEU A 344 -31.01 -16.01 19.72
N LEU A 345 -30.05 -15.13 20.01
CA LEU A 345 -28.65 -15.52 20.25
C LEU A 345 -28.43 -16.13 21.63
N ARG A 346 -29.42 -16.03 22.53
CA ARG A 346 -29.41 -16.59 23.89
C ARG A 346 -30.29 -17.84 24.03
N GLN A 347 -31.02 -18.20 22.98
CA GLN A 347 -31.86 -19.39 22.96
C GLN A 347 -31.09 -20.58 22.43
N ARG A 348 -31.26 -21.73 23.10
CA ARG A 348 -30.76 -23.00 22.58
C ARG A 348 -31.49 -23.34 21.28
N ALA A 349 -30.72 -23.61 20.24
CA ALA A 349 -31.23 -23.95 18.93
C ALA A 349 -31.92 -25.32 18.93
N ARG A 350 -33.02 -25.43 18.18
CA ARG A 350 -33.81 -26.67 18.10
C ARG A 350 -33.09 -27.71 17.25
N HIS A 351 -32.94 -28.92 17.77
CA HIS A 351 -32.42 -30.04 16.99
C HIS A 351 -33.40 -30.48 15.91
N PHE A 352 -32.86 -30.91 14.77
CA PHE A 352 -33.63 -31.56 13.70
C PHE A 352 -33.96 -33.02 14.07
N GLN A 353 -35.16 -33.45 13.73
CA GLN A 353 -35.58 -34.86 13.71
C GLN A 353 -35.19 -35.48 12.36
N LEU A 354 -33.93 -35.86 12.19
CA LEU A 354 -33.43 -36.48 10.95
C LEU A 354 -33.70 -38.01 10.95
N PRO A 355 -34.02 -38.61 9.78
CA PRO A 355 -34.07 -38.01 8.44
C PRO A 355 -35.36 -37.24 8.10
N ARG A 356 -36.40 -37.30 8.95
CA ARG A 356 -37.73 -36.72 8.66
C ARG A 356 -37.68 -35.24 8.28
N GLU A 357 -36.83 -34.46 8.94
CA GLU A 357 -36.61 -33.03 8.67
C GLU A 357 -35.43 -32.76 7.70
N GLY A 358 -35.00 -33.74 6.90
CA GLY A 358 -33.83 -33.62 6.02
C GLY A 358 -33.93 -32.47 5.01
N ALA A 359 -35.12 -32.20 4.46
CA ALA A 359 -35.34 -31.06 3.57
C ALA A 359 -35.17 -29.71 4.29
N ALA A 360 -35.66 -29.59 5.52
CA ALA A 360 -35.50 -28.39 6.34
C ALA A 360 -34.02 -28.17 6.72
N ALA A 361 -33.30 -29.24 7.04
CA ALA A 361 -31.85 -29.18 7.31
C ALA A 361 -31.06 -28.70 6.08
N ARG A 362 -31.36 -29.22 4.88
CA ARG A 362 -30.72 -28.74 3.64
C ARG A 362 -31.00 -27.26 3.39
N ASN A 363 -32.24 -26.82 3.57
CA ASN A 363 -32.60 -25.40 3.42
C ASN A 363 -31.80 -24.52 4.38
N ALA A 364 -31.69 -24.92 5.66
CA ALA A 364 -30.90 -24.19 6.65
C ALA A 364 -29.42 -24.08 6.23
N VAL A 365 -28.82 -25.18 5.78
CA VAL A 365 -27.44 -25.21 5.27
C VAL A 365 -27.28 -24.34 4.03
N THR A 366 -28.20 -24.37 3.07
CA THR A 366 -28.17 -23.50 1.89
C THR A 366 -28.20 -22.02 2.30
N ARG A 367 -29.07 -21.64 3.23
CA ARG A 367 -29.15 -20.26 3.73
C ARG A 367 -27.86 -19.83 4.43
N LEU A 368 -27.26 -20.73 5.20
CA LEU A 368 -25.96 -20.50 5.85
C LEU A 368 -24.86 -20.29 4.80
N LEU A 369 -24.72 -21.17 3.81
CA LEU A 369 -23.73 -21.05 2.75
C LEU A 369 -23.92 -19.78 1.90
N THR A 370 -25.17 -19.42 1.58
CA THR A 370 -25.46 -18.15 0.88
C THR A 370 -25.06 -16.94 1.72
N SER A 371 -25.33 -16.96 3.03
CA SER A 371 -24.93 -15.88 3.94
C SER A 371 -23.41 -15.81 4.09
N LEU A 372 -22.73 -16.96 4.11
CA LEU A 372 -21.28 -17.07 4.14
C LEU A 372 -20.63 -16.46 2.88
N GLY A 373 -21.17 -16.74 1.70
CA GLY A 373 -20.70 -16.10 0.46
C GLY A 373 -20.82 -14.57 0.50
N ARG A 374 -21.96 -14.05 0.98
CA ARG A 374 -22.14 -12.60 1.17
C ARG A 374 -21.18 -12.01 2.19
N LEU A 375 -20.81 -12.76 3.23
CA LEU A 375 -19.84 -12.33 4.23
C LEU A 375 -18.45 -12.19 3.61
N GLU A 376 -18.04 -13.13 2.77
CA GLU A 376 -16.73 -13.13 2.11
C GLU A 376 -16.60 -12.04 1.06
N ASP A 377 -17.69 -11.68 0.38
CA ASP A 377 -17.74 -10.53 -0.53
C ASP A 377 -17.52 -9.20 0.22
N LEU A 378 -17.84 -9.16 1.52
CA LEU A 378 -17.76 -7.95 2.36
C LEU A 378 -16.48 -7.88 3.20
N HIS A 379 -15.91 -9.02 3.57
CA HIS A 379 -14.76 -9.08 4.46
C HIS A 379 -13.91 -10.33 4.20
N GLU A 380 -12.60 -10.15 4.12
CA GLU A 380 -11.67 -11.26 4.00
C GLU A 380 -11.34 -11.84 5.39
N PHE A 381 -11.58 -13.15 5.56
CA PHE A 381 -11.36 -13.86 6.81
C PHE A 381 -10.08 -14.72 6.74
N SER A 382 -8.94 -14.13 7.07
CA SER A 382 -7.63 -14.81 7.02
C SER A 382 -7.47 -15.99 7.98
N LYS A 383 -8.33 -16.11 8.99
CA LYS A 383 -8.32 -17.19 10.00
C LYS A 383 -9.41 -18.24 9.80
N GLY A 384 -10.18 -18.15 8.70
CA GLY A 384 -11.44 -18.86 8.53
C GLY A 384 -12.62 -18.14 9.18
N VAL A 385 -13.83 -18.60 8.87
CA VAL A 385 -15.08 -18.00 9.33
C VAL A 385 -16.14 -19.06 9.57
N GLY A 386 -16.83 -18.95 10.70
CA GLY A 386 -17.98 -19.77 11.05
C GLY A 386 -19.27 -18.97 11.03
N LEU A 387 -20.38 -19.68 10.84
CA LEU A 387 -21.73 -19.12 10.95
C LEU A 387 -22.73 -20.18 11.43
N ALA A 388 -23.40 -19.88 12.54
CA ALA A 388 -24.47 -20.67 13.11
C ALA A 388 -25.86 -20.16 12.70
N ALA A 389 -26.82 -21.07 12.50
CA ALA A 389 -28.17 -20.75 12.04
C ALA A 389 -28.91 -19.68 12.90
N PRO A 390 -28.77 -19.66 14.24
CA PRO A 390 -29.34 -18.58 15.05
C PRO A 390 -28.86 -17.18 14.65
N GLN A 391 -27.62 -17.04 14.16
CA GLN A 391 -27.08 -15.76 13.73
C GLN A 391 -27.73 -15.23 12.45
N ILE A 392 -28.44 -16.05 11.68
CA ILE A 392 -29.24 -15.62 10.51
C ILE A 392 -30.76 -15.73 10.78
N GLY A 393 -31.15 -15.78 12.06
CA GLY A 393 -32.56 -15.83 12.47
C GLY A 393 -33.24 -17.17 12.27
N VAL A 394 -32.48 -18.27 12.18
CA VAL A 394 -33.03 -19.61 12.06
C VAL A 394 -32.69 -20.40 13.33
N PRO A 395 -33.64 -20.61 14.26
CA PRO A 395 -33.37 -21.18 15.58
C PRO A 395 -33.25 -22.72 15.54
N VAL A 396 -32.40 -23.25 14.66
CA VAL A 396 -32.16 -24.69 14.47
C VAL A 396 -30.69 -25.03 14.66
N ALA A 397 -30.39 -26.26 15.08
CA ALA A 397 -29.03 -26.70 15.37
C ALA A 397 -28.25 -27.03 14.08
N ALA A 398 -27.89 -26.01 13.31
CA ALA A 398 -27.03 -26.11 12.13
C ALA A 398 -25.96 -25.02 12.14
N ALA A 399 -24.74 -25.38 11.77
CA ALA A 399 -23.64 -24.44 11.56
C ALA A 399 -22.80 -24.83 10.34
N VAL A 400 -22.13 -23.84 9.75
CA VAL A 400 -21.12 -24.05 8.71
C VAL A 400 -19.84 -23.35 9.12
N VAL A 401 -18.70 -23.99 8.85
CA VAL A 401 -17.37 -23.40 9.10
C VAL A 401 -16.54 -23.52 7.84
N ARG A 402 -16.02 -22.39 7.37
CA ARG A 402 -15.04 -22.35 6.29
C ARG A 402 -13.65 -22.18 6.87
N PRO A 403 -12.74 -23.15 6.62
CA PRO A 403 -11.35 -23.02 7.01
C PRO A 403 -10.65 -21.91 6.21
N PRO A 404 -9.48 -21.42 6.66
CA PRO A 404 -8.72 -20.41 5.94
C PRO A 404 -8.25 -20.87 4.55
N GLU A 405 -8.03 -22.17 4.35
CA GLU A 405 -7.70 -22.76 3.05
C GLU A 405 -8.93 -22.75 2.12
N ARG A 406 -8.94 -21.83 1.14
CA ARG A 406 -10.10 -21.60 0.25
C ARG A 406 -10.47 -22.77 -0.67
N ASP A 407 -9.57 -23.73 -0.86
CA ASP A 407 -9.80 -24.92 -1.69
C ASP A 407 -10.47 -26.08 -0.93
N VAL A 408 -10.75 -25.90 0.36
CA VAL A 408 -11.40 -26.90 1.21
C VAL A 408 -12.89 -26.59 1.36
N ASP A 409 -13.73 -27.61 1.15
CA ASP A 409 -15.17 -27.48 1.32
C ASP A 409 -15.55 -27.06 2.76
N PRO A 410 -16.55 -26.19 2.95
CA PRO A 410 -17.03 -25.84 4.28
C PRO A 410 -17.49 -27.06 5.07
N VAL A 411 -17.08 -27.11 6.33
CA VAL A 411 -17.56 -28.11 7.29
C VAL A 411 -19.01 -27.79 7.64
N VAL A 412 -19.92 -28.74 7.39
CA VAL A 412 -21.34 -28.63 7.74
C VAL A 412 -21.60 -29.46 8.99
N LEU A 413 -22.24 -28.85 9.98
CA LEU A 413 -22.61 -29.48 11.25
C LEU A 413 -24.12 -29.43 11.45
N LEU A 414 -24.76 -30.59 11.64
CA LEU A 414 -26.16 -30.70 12.02
C LEU A 414 -26.28 -31.37 13.38
N ASN A 415 -27.09 -30.81 14.28
CA ASN A 415 -27.22 -31.26 15.65
C ASN A 415 -25.86 -31.51 16.37
N PRO A 416 -24.82 -30.67 16.18
CA PRO A 416 -23.51 -30.97 16.72
C PRO A 416 -23.50 -30.92 18.25
N ARG A 417 -22.68 -31.79 18.85
CA ARG A 417 -22.40 -31.82 20.29
C ARG A 417 -20.95 -32.23 20.52
N VAL A 418 -20.24 -31.50 21.38
CA VAL A 418 -18.91 -31.93 21.86
C VAL A 418 -19.10 -33.16 22.76
N VAL A 419 -18.42 -34.25 22.41
CA VAL A 419 -18.44 -35.54 23.15
C VAL A 419 -17.10 -35.89 23.77
N GLY A 420 -16.02 -35.18 23.40
CA GLY A 420 -14.71 -35.25 24.02
C GLY A 420 -13.91 -33.97 23.77
N GLU A 421 -12.97 -33.65 24.64
CA GLU A 421 -12.08 -32.50 24.53
C GLU A 421 -10.71 -32.81 25.15
N SER A 422 -9.66 -32.16 24.66
CA SER A 422 -8.31 -32.27 25.22
C SER A 422 -8.19 -31.53 26.55
N VAL A 423 -7.28 -31.99 27.40
CA VAL A 423 -6.86 -31.24 28.60
C VAL A 423 -6.01 -30.01 28.20
N GLU A 424 -5.25 -30.10 27.12
CA GLU A 424 -4.47 -28.99 26.61
C GLU A 424 -5.39 -27.91 26.03
N CYS A 425 -5.15 -26.67 26.43
CA CYS A 425 -5.92 -25.49 26.04
C CYS A 425 -4.98 -24.36 25.59
N ASP A 426 -5.48 -23.48 24.74
CA ASP A 426 -4.85 -22.21 24.40
C ASP A 426 -5.81 -21.04 24.62
N GLU A 427 -5.23 -19.85 24.77
CA GLU A 427 -5.99 -18.61 24.91
C GLU A 427 -5.70 -17.72 23.71
N GLN A 428 -6.76 -17.38 22.95
CA GLN A 428 -6.60 -16.59 21.72
C GLN A 428 -7.75 -15.60 21.57
N TYR A 429 -7.47 -14.51 20.86
CA TYR A 429 -8.48 -13.52 20.55
C TYR A 429 -9.50 -14.06 19.53
N GLU A 430 -10.78 -14.00 19.91
CA GLU A 430 -11.93 -14.31 19.06
C GLU A 430 -12.71 -13.04 18.70
N GLY A 431 -13.41 -13.09 17.57
CA GLY A 431 -14.40 -12.11 17.16
C GLY A 431 -15.71 -12.83 16.80
N CYS A 432 -16.84 -12.11 16.82
CA CYS A 432 -18.15 -12.68 16.48
C CYS A 432 -18.87 -11.77 15.49
N LEU A 433 -19.45 -12.34 14.43
CA LEU A 433 -20.22 -11.60 13.42
C LEU A 433 -21.44 -10.85 14.01
N SER A 434 -21.96 -11.33 15.14
CA SER A 434 -23.06 -10.71 15.87
C SER A 434 -22.65 -9.48 16.70
N PHE A 435 -21.36 -9.19 16.86
CA PHE A 435 -20.86 -7.98 17.51
C PHE A 435 -19.40 -7.75 17.10
N PHE A 436 -19.22 -7.53 15.81
CA PHE A 436 -17.92 -7.65 15.14
C PHE A 436 -16.90 -6.57 15.53
N ASP A 437 -17.32 -5.50 16.21
CA ASP A 437 -16.50 -4.35 16.56
C ASP A 437 -15.49 -4.63 17.69
N TYR A 438 -15.58 -5.79 18.34
CA TYR A 438 -14.76 -6.14 19.50
C TYR A 438 -14.06 -7.49 19.32
N ARG A 439 -12.96 -7.66 20.05
CA ARG A 439 -12.28 -8.93 20.27
C ARG A 439 -12.19 -9.21 21.76
N GLY A 440 -12.26 -10.47 22.12
CA GLY A 440 -11.99 -10.93 23.49
C GLY A 440 -11.05 -12.11 23.47
N LEU A 441 -10.21 -12.20 24.49
CA LEU A 441 -9.28 -13.30 24.69
C LEU A 441 -10.05 -14.46 25.32
N VAL A 442 -10.04 -15.64 24.69
CA VAL A 442 -10.93 -16.76 25.04
C VAL A 442 -10.11 -18.06 25.17
N PRO A 443 -10.21 -18.77 26.30
CA PRO A 443 -9.62 -20.10 26.44
C PRO A 443 -10.45 -21.14 25.67
N ARG A 444 -9.78 -22.02 24.92
CA ARG A 444 -10.38 -23.17 24.22
C ARG A 444 -9.50 -24.41 24.34
N PRO A 445 -10.08 -25.62 24.35
CA PRO A 445 -9.31 -26.85 24.19
C PRO A 445 -8.67 -26.89 22.80
N LEU A 446 -7.43 -27.38 22.72
CA LEU A 446 -6.69 -27.54 21.47
C LEU A 446 -7.29 -28.63 20.57
N ARG A 447 -8.09 -29.56 21.12
CA ARG A 447 -8.80 -30.57 20.34
C ARG A 447 -10.19 -30.83 20.92
N ILE A 448 -11.15 -31.05 20.03
CA ILE A 448 -12.51 -31.50 20.37
C ILE A 448 -12.92 -32.67 19.49
N ASP A 449 -13.71 -33.58 20.04
CA ASP A 449 -14.42 -34.62 19.31
C ASP A 449 -15.91 -34.25 19.29
N VAL A 450 -16.49 -34.11 18.10
CA VAL A 450 -17.86 -33.63 17.92
C VAL A 450 -18.72 -34.72 17.28
N GLU A 451 -19.76 -35.14 17.98
CA GLU A 451 -20.85 -35.92 17.38
C GLU A 451 -21.76 -34.98 16.60
N HIS A 452 -22.02 -35.26 15.32
CA HIS A 452 -22.97 -34.54 14.48
C HIS A 452 -23.69 -35.48 13.53
N ALA A 453 -24.79 -35.00 12.93
CA ALA A 453 -25.65 -35.79 12.07
C ALA A 453 -25.44 -35.47 10.58
N ARG A 454 -25.57 -36.50 9.74
CA ARG A 454 -25.77 -36.37 8.29
C ARG A 454 -27.24 -36.13 7.98
N PHE A 455 -27.55 -35.67 6.76
CA PHE A 455 -28.93 -35.40 6.33
C PHE A 455 -29.86 -36.63 6.39
N ASP A 456 -29.31 -37.85 6.35
CA ASP A 456 -30.04 -39.10 6.48
C ASP A 456 -30.29 -39.53 7.95
N GLY A 457 -29.80 -38.75 8.92
CA GLY A 457 -29.91 -39.03 10.35
C GLY A 457 -28.76 -39.86 10.93
N THR A 458 -27.83 -40.33 10.11
CA THR A 458 -26.63 -41.04 10.58
C THR A 458 -25.78 -40.12 11.44
N ARG A 459 -25.39 -40.58 12.63
CA ARG A 459 -24.48 -39.84 13.51
C ARG A 459 -23.04 -40.23 13.23
N VAL A 460 -22.16 -39.25 13.21
CA VAL A 460 -20.73 -39.42 13.03
C VAL A 460 -20.00 -38.60 14.08
N VAL A 461 -18.84 -39.09 14.53
CA VAL A 461 -17.93 -38.33 15.40
C VAL A 461 -16.75 -37.86 14.55
N THR A 462 -16.41 -36.59 14.66
CA THR A 462 -15.28 -35.99 13.94
C THR A 462 -14.39 -35.25 14.93
N SER A 463 -13.09 -35.54 14.89
CA SER A 463 -12.08 -34.86 15.68
C SER A 463 -11.61 -33.60 14.95
N PHE A 464 -11.58 -32.48 15.65
CA PHE A 464 -11.08 -31.21 15.16
C PHE A 464 -9.96 -30.72 16.09
N GLU A 465 -8.93 -30.09 15.52
CA GLU A 465 -7.76 -29.63 16.25
C GLU A 465 -7.49 -28.14 15.97
N ARG A 466 -6.84 -27.48 16.93
CA ARG A 466 -6.27 -26.13 16.86
C ARG A 466 -7.29 -25.10 16.36
N ALA A 467 -6.96 -24.37 15.30
CA ALA A 467 -7.82 -23.33 14.73
C ALA A 467 -9.23 -23.83 14.40
N LEU A 468 -9.35 -25.04 13.84
CA LEU A 468 -10.64 -25.59 13.47
C LEU A 468 -11.44 -26.04 14.71
N ALA A 469 -10.78 -26.60 15.73
CA ALA A 469 -11.42 -26.88 17.02
C ALA A 469 -12.02 -25.62 17.65
N ARG A 470 -11.28 -24.50 17.62
CA ARG A 470 -11.73 -23.20 18.11
C ARG A 470 -12.93 -22.66 17.32
N LEU A 471 -12.86 -22.63 15.99
CA LEU A 471 -13.96 -22.17 15.13
C LEU A 471 -15.23 -23.02 15.36
N ILE A 472 -15.09 -24.34 15.39
CA ILE A 472 -16.22 -25.26 15.59
C ILE A 472 -16.81 -25.10 16.99
N SER A 473 -15.97 -24.95 18.02
CA SER A 473 -16.43 -24.67 19.39
C SER A 473 -17.24 -23.37 19.47
N HIS A 474 -16.78 -22.32 18.76
CA HIS A 474 -17.47 -21.04 18.71
C HIS A 474 -18.87 -21.17 18.10
N GLU A 475 -19.00 -21.91 16.99
CA GLU A 475 -20.31 -22.12 16.37
C GLU A 475 -21.22 -23.02 17.19
N ILE A 476 -20.68 -24.02 17.89
CA ILE A 476 -21.46 -24.85 18.82
C ILE A 476 -22.00 -24.01 19.97
N ASP A 477 -21.20 -23.08 20.53
CA ASP A 477 -21.68 -22.15 21.56
C ASP A 477 -22.90 -21.35 21.10
N HIS A 478 -22.89 -20.85 19.86
CA HIS A 478 -24.03 -20.14 19.29
C HIS A 478 -25.29 -21.01 19.23
N LEU A 479 -25.15 -22.31 18.95
CA LEU A 479 -26.29 -23.25 18.97
C LEU A 479 -26.79 -23.55 20.38
N GLU A 480 -25.94 -23.39 21.40
CA GLU A 480 -26.30 -23.50 22.81
C GLU A 480 -26.84 -22.20 23.42
N GLY A 481 -26.89 -21.10 22.67
CA GLY A 481 -27.28 -19.78 23.17
C GLY A 481 -26.18 -19.06 23.95
N ARG A 482 -24.93 -19.49 23.77
CA ARG A 482 -23.73 -18.92 24.39
C ARG A 482 -22.97 -18.08 23.37
N LEU A 483 -22.32 -17.03 23.86
CA LEU A 483 -21.42 -16.18 23.11
C LEU A 483 -20.01 -16.35 23.68
N TYR A 484 -18.98 -16.09 22.88
CA TYR A 484 -17.59 -16.25 23.36
C TYR A 484 -17.30 -15.41 24.63
N VAL A 485 -18.00 -14.30 24.82
CA VAL A 485 -17.87 -13.44 26.01
C VAL A 485 -18.28 -14.13 27.30
N ASP A 486 -19.08 -15.18 27.22
CA ASP A 486 -19.47 -15.98 28.38
C ASP A 486 -18.36 -16.99 28.77
N ARG A 487 -17.33 -17.15 27.92
CA ARG A 487 -16.14 -18.00 28.16
C ARG A 487 -14.90 -17.20 28.53
N MET A 488 -14.96 -15.88 28.47
CA MET A 488 -13.84 -15.01 28.87
C MET A 488 -13.65 -15.08 30.39
N GLU A 489 -12.41 -14.92 30.85
CA GLU A 489 -12.12 -14.73 32.28
C GLU A 489 -12.85 -13.50 32.83
N ALA A 490 -13.23 -13.54 34.11
CA ALA A 490 -14.14 -12.56 34.70
C ALA A 490 -13.62 -11.10 34.67
N ASP A 491 -12.30 -10.92 34.66
CA ASP A 491 -11.62 -9.62 34.58
C ASP A 491 -11.18 -9.24 33.16
N ALA A 492 -11.33 -10.15 32.18
CA ALA A 492 -10.95 -9.92 30.81
C ALA A 492 -11.87 -8.87 30.15
N LYS A 493 -11.26 -7.89 29.48
CA LYS A 493 -11.98 -6.81 28.81
C LYS A 493 -12.07 -7.07 27.31
N LEU A 494 -13.25 -6.79 26.75
CA LEU A 494 -13.39 -6.65 25.31
C LEU A 494 -12.55 -5.47 24.84
N ILE A 495 -11.70 -5.71 23.84
CA ILE A 495 -10.92 -4.66 23.20
C ILE A 495 -11.56 -4.32 21.85
N PRO A 496 -11.72 -3.03 21.51
CA PRO A 496 -12.16 -2.62 20.18
C PRO A 496 -11.23 -3.17 19.10
N VAL A 497 -11.76 -3.49 17.92
CA VAL A 497 -10.95 -3.99 16.79
C VAL A 497 -9.77 -3.06 16.47
N ALA A 498 -9.95 -1.74 16.56
CA ALA A 498 -8.89 -0.77 16.36
C ALA A 498 -7.71 -0.95 17.36
N GLN A 499 -8.02 -1.29 18.62
CA GLN A 499 -7.01 -1.60 19.64
C GLN A 499 -6.40 -2.98 19.41
N TYR A 500 -7.21 -3.98 19.06
CA TYR A 500 -6.70 -5.33 18.71
C TYR A 500 -5.76 -5.29 17.51
N GLN A 501 -6.03 -4.48 16.48
CA GLN A 501 -5.14 -4.36 15.33
C GLN A 501 -3.75 -3.83 15.73
N GLN A 502 -3.64 -3.07 16.82
CA GLN A 502 -2.38 -2.54 17.35
C GLN A 502 -1.61 -3.53 18.24
N THR A 503 -2.31 -4.48 18.89
CA THR A 503 -1.72 -5.38 19.92
C THR A 503 -1.88 -6.87 19.62
N GLY A 504 -2.63 -7.23 18.58
CA GLY A 504 -3.10 -8.57 18.29
C GLY A 504 -2.07 -9.40 17.55
N ARG A 505 -1.78 -10.59 18.08
CA ARG A 505 -0.98 -11.60 17.38
C ARG A 505 -1.89 -12.46 16.47
N PRO A 506 -1.39 -12.97 15.33
CA PRO A 506 -2.02 -14.08 14.63
C PRO A 506 -2.22 -15.27 15.58
N TRP A 507 -3.16 -16.17 15.29
CA TRP A 507 -3.18 -17.44 16.03
C TRP A 507 -1.89 -18.17 15.67
N ASP A 508 -1.04 -18.38 16.66
CA ASP A 508 0.20 -19.13 16.52
C ASP A 508 -0.07 -20.53 17.06
N TYR A 509 -0.17 -21.49 16.14
CA TYR A 509 -0.46 -22.89 16.44
C TYR A 509 0.76 -23.73 16.09
#